data_AF-K2CTW0-F1
#
_entry.id   AF-K2CTW0-F1
#
_cell.length_a   1.000
_cell.length_b   1.000
_cell.length_c   1.000
_cell.angle_alpha   90.00
_cell.angle_beta   90.00
_cell.angle_gamma   90.00
#
_symmetry.space_group_name_H-M   'P 1'
#
loop_
_entity.id
_entity.type
_entity.pdbx_description
1 polymer ?
#
loop_
_entity_poly.entity_id
_entity_poly.type
_entity_poly.pdbx_seq_one_letter_code
_entity_poly.pdbx_strand_id
1 'polypeptide(L)'
;MVEITDVGLVYTTTVGLEMALKGIPVVVAGQTHYRDRGFTFDPASWVEYFKLLGMILENPKQYKLSKEKITLAWKYAYHFFYTFPLPFPWHIKVWQDYETHKLSHVFSKEGKKKYGNTFRYLVGEPLDWTKMNHNGRHA
;
A
#
# COMPACT_ATOMS: atom_id res chain seq x y z
N MET A 1 -10.31 -9.50 15.34
CA MET A 1 -9.28 -10.45 14.86
C MET A 1 -7.86 -9.88 15.03
N VAL A 2 -7.53 -8.74 14.42
CA VAL A 2 -6.17 -8.19 14.49
C VAL A 2 -5.69 -7.87 15.92
N GLU A 3 -6.57 -7.42 16.81
CA GLU A 3 -6.19 -6.98 18.17
C GLU A 3 -5.78 -8.10 19.12
N ILE A 4 -6.11 -9.35 18.77
CA ILE A 4 -5.71 -10.55 19.51
C ILE A 4 -4.64 -11.36 18.77
N THR A 5 -4.09 -10.81 17.68
CA THR A 5 -3.11 -11.51 16.83
C THR A 5 -1.69 -11.25 17.32
N ASP A 6 -0.96 -12.34 17.54
CA ASP A 6 0.46 -12.31 17.88
C ASP A 6 1.37 -12.19 16.66
N VAL A 7 1.01 -12.84 15.54
CA VAL A 7 1.72 -12.80 14.26
C VAL A 7 0.77 -12.89 13.07
N GLY A 8 1.04 -12.11 12.03
CA GLY A 8 0.35 -12.18 10.75
C GLY A 8 1.16 -12.97 9.72
N LEU A 9 0.52 -13.93 9.03
CA LEU A 9 1.08 -14.56 7.84
C LEU A 9 0.29 -14.11 6.62
N VAL A 10 0.98 -13.51 5.65
CA VAL A 10 0.32 -12.93 4.48
C VAL A 10 1.06 -13.25 3.19
N TYR A 11 0.30 -13.29 2.09
CA TYR A 11 0.84 -13.44 0.74
C TYR A 11 0.86 -12.08 0.01
N THR A 12 -0.31 -11.61 -0.46
CA THR A 12 -0.44 -10.35 -1.21
C THR A 12 -1.52 -9.39 -0.67
N THR A 13 -2.18 -9.76 0.44
CA THR A 13 -3.23 -8.93 1.04
C THR A 13 -2.68 -7.67 1.71
N THR A 14 -3.46 -6.59 1.69
CA THR A 14 -3.17 -5.34 2.41
C THR A 14 -3.37 -5.45 3.92
N VAL A 15 -4.02 -6.51 4.40
CA VAL A 15 -4.19 -6.77 5.85
C VAL A 15 -2.84 -6.83 6.58
N GLY A 16 -1.77 -7.30 5.92
CA GLY A 16 -0.43 -7.27 6.51
C GLY A 16 0.09 -5.85 6.77
N LEU A 17 -0.27 -4.88 5.93
CA LEU A 17 0.04 -3.48 6.20
C LEU A 17 -0.71 -2.99 7.44
N GLU A 18 -2.02 -3.28 7.55
CA GLU A 18 -2.85 -2.91 8.71
C GLU A 18 -2.31 -3.51 10.02
N MET A 19 -1.85 -4.75 9.99
CA MET A 19 -1.20 -5.42 11.13
C MET A 19 0.11 -4.72 11.52
N ALA A 20 0.96 -4.36 10.56
CA ALA A 20 2.20 -3.64 10.82
C ALA A 20 1.95 -2.24 11.42
N LEU A 21 0.90 -1.54 10.99
CA LEU A 21 0.48 -0.26 11.58
C LEU A 21 0.09 -0.38 13.06
N LYS A 22 -0.39 -1.56 13.48
CA LYS A 22 -0.70 -1.90 14.89
C LYS A 22 0.48 -2.53 15.63
N GLY A 23 1.66 -2.60 15.03
CA GLY A 23 2.87 -3.15 15.64
C GLY A 23 2.92 -4.67 15.72
N ILE A 24 2.03 -5.38 15.01
CA ILE A 24 2.02 -6.83 14.95
C ILE A 24 3.08 -7.28 13.93
N PRO A 25 3.96 -8.24 14.26
CA PRO A 25 4.90 -8.79 13.30
C PRO A 25 4.16 -9.47 12.15
N VAL A 26 4.59 -9.19 10.92
CA VAL A 26 4.01 -9.77 9.72
C VAL A 26 5.09 -10.49 8.93
N VAL A 27 4.89 -11.78 8.70
CA VAL A 27 5.69 -12.60 7.80
C VAL A 27 5.06 -12.56 6.42
N VAL A 28 5.79 -12.01 5.45
CA VAL A 28 5.34 -11.87 4.07
C VAL A 28 5.95 -12.98 3.22
N ALA A 29 5.09 -13.89 2.74
CA ALA A 29 5.51 -14.99 1.87
C ALA A 29 5.41 -14.65 0.36
N GLY A 30 4.66 -13.60 0.00
CA GLY A 30 4.46 -13.18 -1.39
C GLY A 30 5.25 -11.93 -1.78
N GLN A 31 5.04 -11.50 -3.02
CA GLN A 31 5.57 -10.24 -3.58
C GLN A 31 4.52 -9.14 -3.49
N THR A 32 4.37 -8.56 -2.31
CA THR A 32 3.47 -7.42 -2.07
C THR A 32 4.22 -6.10 -2.10
N HIS A 33 3.51 -5.02 -2.40
CA HIS A 33 4.08 -3.68 -2.59
C HIS A 33 4.83 -3.13 -1.35
N TYR A 34 4.47 -3.61 -0.16
CA TYR A 34 5.05 -3.21 1.13
C TYR A 34 6.13 -4.17 1.66
N ARG A 35 6.49 -5.23 0.91
CA ARG A 35 7.64 -6.09 1.21
C ARG A 35 8.96 -5.31 1.09
N ASP A 36 9.96 -5.69 1.89
CA ASP A 36 11.31 -5.14 1.85
C ASP A 36 11.35 -3.62 2.12
N ARG A 37 10.36 -3.14 2.89
CA ARG A 37 10.24 -1.74 3.31
C ARG A 37 10.68 -1.51 4.76
N GLY A 38 11.23 -2.53 5.42
CA GLY A 38 11.86 -2.42 6.74
C GLY A 38 10.92 -2.56 7.95
N PHE A 39 9.63 -2.83 7.73
CA PHE A 39 8.62 -3.03 8.79
C PHE A 39 7.90 -4.38 8.71
N THR A 40 8.37 -5.28 7.85
CA THR A 40 7.90 -6.66 7.71
C THR A 40 9.05 -7.64 7.93
N PHE A 41 8.73 -8.93 8.08
CA PHE A 41 9.70 -10.00 7.99
C PHE A 41 9.52 -10.74 6.67
N ASP A 42 10.57 -10.77 5.86
CA ASP A 42 10.49 -11.08 4.44
C ASP A 42 11.40 -12.28 4.11
N PRO A 43 11.06 -13.51 4.55
CA PRO A 43 11.92 -14.68 4.30
C PRO A 43 12.07 -14.94 2.80
N ALA A 44 13.27 -15.33 2.37
CA ALA A 44 13.62 -15.59 0.98
C ALA A 44 13.61 -17.09 0.62
N SER A 45 13.41 -17.97 1.60
CA SER A 45 13.36 -19.42 1.41
C SER A 45 12.38 -20.10 2.37
N TRP A 46 12.01 -21.35 2.06
CA TRP A 46 11.21 -22.21 2.95
C TRP A 46 11.88 -22.42 4.31
N VAL A 47 13.21 -22.58 4.33
CA VAL A 47 13.97 -22.80 5.56
C VAL A 47 13.93 -21.56 6.45
N GLU A 48 14.18 -20.38 5.88
CA GLU A 48 14.08 -19.11 6.61
C GLU A 48 12.66 -18.86 7.12
N TYR A 49 11.66 -19.16 6.30
CA TYR A 49 10.25 -19.03 6.66
C TYR A 49 9.90 -19.84 7.91
N PHE A 50 10.18 -21.16 7.92
CA PHE A 50 9.85 -22.01 9.06
C PHE A 50 10.69 -21.66 10.30
N LYS A 51 11.96 -21.32 10.13
CA LYS A 51 12.83 -20.89 11.23
C LYS A 51 12.30 -19.60 11.88
N LEU A 52 11.99 -18.59 11.07
CA LEU A 52 11.47 -17.31 11.54
C LEU A 52 10.11 -17.51 12.23
N LEU A 53 9.22 -18.30 11.63
CA LEU A 53 7.91 -18.57 12.21
C LEU A 53 8.05 -19.26 13.59
N GLY A 54 8.91 -20.28 13.70
CA GLY A 54 9.20 -20.94 14.98
C GLY A 54 9.71 -19.95 16.04
N MET A 55 10.69 -19.12 15.69
CA MET A 55 11.24 -18.10 16.59
C MET A 55 10.19 -17.09 17.07
N ILE A 56 9.27 -16.66 16.18
CA ILE A 56 8.18 -15.75 16.55
C ILE A 56 7.19 -16.45 17.48
N LEU A 57 6.81 -17.69 17.18
CA LEU A 57 5.84 -18.45 17.98
C LEU A 57 6.36 -18.78 19.39
N GLU A 58 7.67 -19.01 19.54
CA GLU A 58 8.31 -19.24 20.84
C GLU A 58 8.29 -18.00 21.75
N ASN A 59 8.47 -16.79 21.19
CA ASN A 59 8.44 -15.55 21.97
C ASN A 59 7.80 -14.36 21.21
N PRO A 60 6.47 -14.34 21.01
CA PRO A 60 5.83 -13.37 20.13
C PRO A 60 6.01 -11.91 20.56
N LYS A 61 6.12 -11.67 21.87
CA LYS A 61 6.31 -10.33 22.44
C LYS A 61 7.62 -9.69 21.99
N GLN A 62 8.68 -10.50 21.81
CA GLN A 62 10.00 -10.02 21.37
C GLN A 62 9.98 -9.55 19.91
N TYR A 63 9.04 -10.03 19.10
CA TYR A 63 8.93 -9.70 17.67
C TYR A 63 7.93 -8.59 17.37
N LYS A 64 7.25 -8.04 18.38
CA LYS A 64 6.44 -6.82 18.20
C LYS A 64 7.30 -5.73 17.56
N LEU A 65 6.73 -5.04 16.58
CA LEU A 65 7.47 -4.01 15.86
C LEU A 65 7.81 -2.86 16.81
N SER A 66 9.02 -2.33 16.67
CA SER A 66 9.44 -1.14 17.41
C SER A 66 8.65 0.09 16.95
N LYS A 67 8.68 1.16 17.75
CA LYS A 67 8.01 2.43 17.39
C LYS A 67 8.52 3.00 16.07
N GLU A 68 9.80 2.81 15.76
CA GLU A 68 10.44 3.26 14.53
C GLU A 68 9.88 2.49 13.32
N LYS A 69 9.74 1.17 13.43
CA LYS A 69 9.13 0.34 12.37
C LYS A 69 7.65 0.64 12.18
N ILE A 70 6.91 0.87 13.25
CA ILE A 70 5.51 1.30 13.19
C ILE A 70 5.41 2.65 12.47
N THR A 71 6.27 3.61 12.83
CA THR A 71 6.31 4.92 12.17
C THR A 71 6.64 4.80 10.68
N LEU A 72 7.55 3.90 10.31
CA LEU A 72 7.90 3.63 8.92
C LEU A 72 6.71 3.01 8.15
N ALA A 73 6.00 2.06 8.76
CA ALA A 73 4.77 1.50 8.19
C ALA A 73 3.70 2.59 7.96
N TRP A 74 3.51 3.49 8.92
CA TRP A 74 2.59 4.63 8.78
C TRP A 74 2.99 5.59 7.66
N LYS A 75 4.28 5.93 7.56
CA LYS A 75 4.81 6.76 6.46
C LYS A 75 4.55 6.09 5.11
N TYR A 76 4.85 4.79 5.00
CA TYR A 76 4.59 4.03 3.79
C TYR A 76 3.10 4.03 3.43
N ALA A 77 2.23 3.70 4.39
CA ALA A 77 0.78 3.68 4.17
C ALA A 77 0.25 5.06 3.75
N TYR A 78 0.72 6.13 4.40
CA TYR A 78 0.35 7.48 4.05
C TYR A 78 0.71 7.79 2.58
N HIS A 79 1.94 7.49 2.18
CA HIS A 79 2.35 7.72 0.79
C HIS A 79 1.56 6.84 -0.19
N PHE A 80 1.33 5.58 0.13
CA PHE A 80 0.60 4.65 -0.72
C PHE A 80 -0.86 5.05 -0.92
N PHE A 81 -1.57 5.50 0.13
CA PHE A 81 -2.99 5.81 0.05
C PHE A 81 -3.30 7.27 -0.30
N TYR A 82 -2.39 8.22 -0.02
CA TYR A 82 -2.68 9.65 -0.18
C TYR A 82 -1.74 10.38 -1.13
N THR A 83 -0.51 9.90 -1.30
CA THR A 83 0.49 10.58 -2.15
C THR A 83 0.57 9.99 -3.54
N PHE A 84 0.62 8.66 -3.67
CA PHE A 84 0.77 7.97 -4.95
C PHE A 84 -0.50 7.88 -5.81
N PRO A 85 -1.73 7.80 -5.25
CA PRO A 85 -2.91 7.70 -6.09
C PRO A 85 -3.12 8.97 -6.92
N LEU A 86 -3.17 8.80 -8.22
CA LEU A 86 -3.45 9.85 -9.17
C LEU A 86 -4.95 9.90 -9.48
N PRO A 87 -5.47 11.04 -9.95
CA PRO A 87 -6.87 11.15 -10.30
C PRO A 87 -7.10 10.23 -11.50
N PHE A 88 -8.08 9.35 -11.39
CA PHE A 88 -8.48 8.47 -12.47
C PHE A 88 -10.01 8.50 -12.58
N PRO A 89 -10.57 8.57 -13.78
CA PRO A 89 -12.00 8.82 -13.95
C PRO A 89 -12.89 7.60 -13.67
N TRP A 90 -12.34 6.37 -13.69
CA TRP A 90 -13.12 5.14 -13.52
C TRP A 90 -12.56 4.25 -12.40
N HIS A 91 -13.32 4.09 -11.33
CA HIS A 91 -12.98 3.29 -10.16
C HIS A 91 -13.59 1.89 -10.25
N ILE A 92 -13.45 1.09 -9.19
CA ILE A 92 -13.90 -0.31 -9.10
C ILE A 92 -15.40 -0.47 -9.45
N LYS A 93 -16.23 0.56 -9.26
CA LYS A 93 -17.64 0.59 -9.72
C LYS A 93 -17.76 1.13 -11.14
N VAL A 94 -17.04 0.47 -12.04
CA VAL A 94 -16.77 0.92 -13.42
C VAL A 94 -18.04 1.34 -14.17
N TRP A 95 -19.15 0.61 -14.02
CA TRP A 95 -20.41 0.89 -14.72
C TRP A 95 -21.05 2.25 -14.36
N GLN A 96 -21.08 2.61 -13.07
CA GLN A 96 -21.61 3.91 -12.62
C GLN A 96 -20.71 5.06 -13.06
N ASP A 97 -19.40 4.82 -13.07
CA ASP A 97 -18.43 5.81 -13.50
C ASP A 97 -18.47 6.00 -15.02
N TYR A 98 -18.79 4.99 -15.83
CA TYR A 98 -18.97 5.17 -17.28
C TYR A 98 -20.15 6.08 -17.65
N GLU A 99 -21.25 5.99 -16.90
CA GLU A 99 -22.42 6.85 -17.12
C GLU A 99 -22.12 8.32 -16.83
N THR A 100 -21.31 8.56 -15.79
CA THR A 100 -21.00 9.91 -15.27
C THR A 100 -19.71 10.52 -15.84
N HIS A 101 -18.74 9.69 -16.23
CA HIS A 101 -17.43 10.07 -16.79
C HIS A 101 -17.30 9.55 -18.22
N LYS A 102 -18.15 10.05 -19.11
CA LYS A 102 -18.09 9.74 -20.54
C LYS A 102 -16.72 10.14 -21.12
N LEU A 103 -16.22 9.35 -22.07
CA LEU A 103 -14.93 9.58 -22.74
C LEU A 103 -14.81 11.01 -23.30
N SER A 104 -15.87 11.54 -23.92
CA SER A 104 -15.89 12.90 -24.46
C SER A 104 -15.62 13.98 -23.40
N HIS A 105 -16.12 13.79 -22.17
CA HIS A 105 -15.84 14.69 -21.05
C HIS A 105 -14.44 14.46 -20.47
N VAL A 106 -14.02 13.19 -20.29
CA VAL A 106 -12.67 12.87 -19.78
C VAL A 106 -11.56 13.42 -20.69
N PHE A 107 -11.78 13.45 -22.01
CA PHE A 107 -10.85 13.99 -22.99
C PHE A 107 -11.13 15.45 -23.40
N SER A 108 -12.07 16.14 -22.72
CA SER A 108 -12.26 17.59 -22.86
C SER A 108 -11.04 18.37 -22.35
N LYS A 109 -11.05 19.71 -22.48
CA LYS A 109 -9.97 20.55 -21.91
C LYS A 109 -9.90 20.41 -20.39
N GLU A 110 -11.04 20.42 -19.72
CA GLU A 110 -11.19 20.27 -18.27
C GLU A 110 -10.79 18.86 -17.81
N GLY A 111 -11.25 17.83 -18.52
CA GLY A 111 -10.87 16.44 -18.26
C GLY A 111 -9.37 16.21 -18.41
N LYS A 112 -8.74 16.73 -19.47
CA LYS A 112 -7.28 16.67 -19.67
C LYS A 112 -6.50 17.43 -18.60
N LYS A 113 -7.02 18.54 -18.08
CA LYS A 113 -6.41 19.25 -16.95
C LYS A 113 -6.39 18.38 -15.68
N LYS A 114 -7.43 17.59 -15.45
CA LYS A 114 -7.58 16.73 -14.26
C LYS A 114 -6.88 15.37 -14.37
N TYR A 115 -6.99 14.69 -15.51
CA TYR A 115 -6.56 13.30 -15.70
C TYR A 115 -5.35 13.15 -16.64
N GLY A 116 -4.98 14.21 -17.37
CA GLY A 116 -3.96 14.13 -18.42
C GLY A 116 -2.59 13.71 -17.94
N ASN A 117 -2.17 14.12 -16.73
CA ASN A 117 -0.93 13.64 -16.11
C ASN A 117 -0.98 12.12 -15.90
N THR A 118 -2.07 11.61 -15.32
CA THR A 118 -2.27 10.18 -15.07
C THR A 118 -2.11 9.35 -16.34
N PHE A 119 -2.74 9.79 -17.44
CA PHE A 119 -2.65 9.09 -18.72
C PHE A 119 -1.24 9.11 -19.31
N ARG A 120 -0.52 10.24 -19.21
CA ARG A 120 0.88 10.34 -19.64
C ARG A 120 1.79 9.36 -18.89
N TYR A 121 1.63 9.25 -17.57
CA TYR A 121 2.41 8.31 -16.78
C TYR A 121 2.06 6.85 -17.10
N LEU A 122 0.79 6.54 -17.39
CA LEU A 122 0.36 5.19 -17.79
C LEU A 122 0.97 4.75 -19.13
N VAL A 123 1.25 5.69 -20.05
CA VAL A 123 1.92 5.39 -21.33
C VAL A 123 3.46 5.44 -21.24
N GLY A 124 4.01 5.57 -20.03
CA GLY A 124 5.44 5.44 -19.77
C GLY A 124 6.21 6.75 -19.59
N GLU A 125 5.55 7.91 -19.57
CA GLU A 125 6.24 9.15 -19.20
C GLU A 125 6.67 9.11 -17.71
N PRO A 126 7.88 9.60 -17.37
CA PRO A 126 8.33 9.65 -15.99
C PRO A 126 7.40 10.49 -15.09
N LEU A 127 7.18 10.02 -13.86
CA LEU A 127 6.46 10.75 -12.84
C LEU A 127 7.19 12.05 -12.46
N ASP A 128 6.49 13.18 -12.58
CA ASP A 128 6.95 14.47 -12.09
C ASP A 128 6.60 14.63 -10.60
N TRP A 129 7.56 14.28 -9.73
CA TRP A 129 7.43 14.37 -8.28
C TRP A 129 7.30 15.82 -7.76
N THR A 130 7.51 16.85 -8.58
CA THR A 130 7.28 18.24 -8.16
C THR A 130 5.80 18.65 -8.26
N LYS A 131 4.99 17.89 -9.01
CA LYS A 131 3.58 18.15 -9.24
C LYS A 131 2.66 17.16 -8.50
N MET A 132 3.15 16.60 -7.40
CA MET A 132 2.38 15.63 -6.63
C MET A 132 1.03 16.20 -6.20
N ASN A 133 0.00 15.38 -6.31
CA ASN A 133 -1.28 15.68 -5.68
C ASN A 133 -1.08 15.67 -4.16
N HIS A 134 -1.00 16.85 -3.56
CA HIS A 134 -1.47 17.00 -2.21
C HIS A 134 -2.99 16.86 -2.28
N ASN A 135 -3.50 15.62 -2.25
CA ASN A 135 -4.90 15.38 -1.91
C ASN A 135 -5.07 15.88 -0.48
N GLY A 136 -5.33 17.19 -0.35
CA GLY A 136 -5.55 17.88 0.89
C GLY A 136 -6.76 17.29 1.59
N ARG A 137 -6.51 16.32 2.45
CA ARG A 137 -7.29 16.06 3.64
C ARG A 137 -6.29 16.02 4.76
N HIS A 138 -6.07 17.19 5.37
CA HIS A 138 -5.53 17.25 6.72
C HIS A 138 -6.40 16.35 7.59
N ALA A 139 -5.77 15.34 8.20
CA ALA A 139 -6.37 14.58 9.29
C ALA A 139 -6.62 15.50 10.49
#